data_AF-A0A395SHZ5-F1
#
_entry.id   AF-A0A395SHZ5-F1
#
_cell.length_a   1.000
_cell.length_b   1.000
_cell.length_c   1.000
_cell.angle_alpha   90.00
_cell.angle_beta   90.00
_cell.angle_gamma   90.00
#
_symmetry.space_group_name_H-M   'P 1'
#
loop_
_entity.id
_entity.type
_entity.pdbx_description
1 polymer ?
#
loop_
_entity_poly.entity_id
_entity_poly.type
_entity_poly.pdbx_seq_one_letter_code
_entity_poly.pdbx_strand_id
1 'polypeptide(L)'
;MSNRVPEMKELHDIPYCFWHPDVPSQDTLRQLLKHHPTSLMRYQVGRACAVGGYTELYQELDLRPDAAIAEEARDNLPTSKAIYDLVMGAPSLYRVMDDYNTCIFENPELGASLNGDTCVRSTLDQRQPVNHALFPPPFDITEDWCLGADGQRLEERPIPKDTLNLLYLPLPRHLPTVDKDILILMAAFTGNIDRYVRPRRPRTFNGEMQCIVRGIYHDTFLPGGVMISRN
;
A
#
# COMPACT_ATOMS: atom_id res chain seq x y z
N MET A 1 16.70 -16.64 -4.90
CA MET A 1 16.70 -15.88 -6.17
C MET A 1 17.87 -16.26 -7.10
N SER A 2 17.66 -16.30 -8.42
CA SER A 2 18.69 -16.67 -9.42
C SER A 2 19.66 -15.55 -9.79
N ASN A 3 19.37 -14.28 -9.44
CA ASN A 3 20.17 -13.09 -9.73
C ASN A 3 20.56 -12.95 -11.22
N ARG A 4 19.66 -13.32 -12.12
CA ARG A 4 19.81 -13.16 -13.57
C ARG A 4 18.74 -12.19 -14.07
N VAL A 5 19.15 -11.16 -14.79
CA VAL A 5 18.23 -10.21 -15.44
C VAL A 5 17.78 -10.81 -16.78
N PRO A 6 16.47 -11.09 -16.98
CA PRO A 6 15.96 -11.56 -18.26
C PRO A 6 15.92 -10.43 -19.31
N GLU A 7 15.78 -10.78 -20.58
CA GLU A 7 15.52 -9.80 -21.64
C GLU A 7 14.06 -9.33 -21.55
N MET A 8 13.83 -8.05 -21.22
CA MET A 8 12.50 -7.43 -21.15
C MET A 8 12.39 -6.42 -22.30
N LYS A 9 11.62 -6.73 -23.34
CA LYS A 9 11.54 -5.91 -24.56
C LYS A 9 10.40 -4.90 -24.47
N GLU A 10 9.28 -5.36 -23.97
CA GLU A 10 8.06 -4.59 -23.88
C GLU A 10 7.82 -4.13 -22.43
N LEU A 11 7.01 -3.09 -22.26
CA LEU A 11 6.72 -2.55 -20.92
C LEU A 11 6.06 -3.59 -20.01
N HIS A 12 5.22 -4.47 -20.57
CA HIS A 12 4.54 -5.53 -19.84
C HIS A 12 5.43 -6.72 -19.49
N ASP A 13 6.67 -6.77 -20.01
CA ASP A 13 7.66 -7.77 -19.58
C ASP A 13 8.30 -7.39 -18.24
N ILE A 14 8.14 -6.14 -17.80
CA ILE A 14 8.73 -5.60 -16.57
C ILE A 14 7.71 -5.75 -15.45
N PRO A 15 7.85 -6.74 -14.54
CA PRO A 15 6.92 -6.90 -13.43
C PRO A 15 6.95 -5.69 -12.51
N TYR A 16 5.79 -5.32 -11.97
CA TYR A 16 5.74 -4.18 -11.03
C TYR A 16 6.47 -4.48 -9.71
N CYS A 17 6.33 -5.70 -9.18
CA CYS A 17 7.01 -6.17 -7.97
C CYS A 17 7.96 -7.35 -8.26
N PHE A 18 9.26 -7.06 -8.43
CA PHE A 18 10.28 -8.10 -8.62
C PHE A 18 11.05 -8.47 -7.34
N TRP A 19 10.83 -7.76 -6.23
CA TRP A 19 11.58 -7.92 -4.98
C TRP A 19 10.93 -8.88 -3.96
N HIS A 20 9.90 -9.60 -4.40
CA HIS A 20 9.19 -10.62 -3.63
C HIS A 20 9.13 -11.93 -4.46
N PRO A 21 9.26 -13.12 -3.85
CA PRO A 21 9.46 -13.38 -2.42
C PRO A 21 10.88 -13.09 -1.93
N ASP A 22 11.87 -13.19 -2.82
CA ASP A 22 13.27 -12.93 -2.52
C ASP A 22 13.70 -11.56 -3.06
N VAL A 23 14.56 -10.87 -2.32
CA VAL A 23 15.14 -9.59 -2.75
C VAL A 23 16.35 -9.84 -3.66
N PRO A 24 16.44 -9.21 -4.85
CA PRO A 24 17.62 -9.29 -5.69
C PRO A 24 18.86 -8.71 -5.02
N SER A 25 20.06 -9.20 -5.38
CA SER A 25 21.31 -8.59 -4.90
C SER A 25 21.50 -7.16 -5.43
N GLN A 26 22.28 -6.33 -4.72
CA GLN A 26 22.62 -4.98 -5.18
C GLN A 26 23.23 -4.96 -6.59
N ASP A 27 24.09 -5.92 -6.91
CA ASP A 27 24.69 -6.03 -8.25
C ASP A 27 23.65 -6.30 -9.32
N THR A 28 22.65 -7.14 -9.01
CA THR A 28 21.53 -7.42 -9.91
C THR A 28 20.68 -6.16 -10.13
N LEU A 29 20.42 -5.40 -9.07
CA LEU A 29 19.68 -4.13 -9.16
C LEU A 29 20.45 -3.08 -9.98
N ARG A 30 21.78 -2.98 -9.81
CA ARG A 30 22.63 -2.10 -10.64
C ARG A 30 22.62 -2.52 -12.11
N GLN A 31 22.65 -3.81 -12.41
CA GLN A 31 22.49 -4.31 -13.78
C GLN A 31 21.12 -3.96 -14.36
N LEU A 32 20.06 -4.12 -13.57
CA LEU A 32 18.69 -3.80 -13.97
C LEU A 32 18.55 -2.32 -14.36
N LEU A 33 19.10 -1.41 -13.55
CA LEU A 33 19.14 0.04 -13.84
C LEU A 33 19.91 0.35 -15.12
N LYS A 34 20.99 -0.38 -15.39
CA LYS A 34 21.81 -0.18 -16.60
C LYS A 34 21.06 -0.60 -17.86
N HIS A 35 20.31 -1.70 -17.80
CA HIS A 35 19.57 -2.24 -18.94
C HIS A 35 18.22 -1.53 -19.16
N HIS A 36 17.58 -1.06 -18.08
CA HIS A 36 16.26 -0.42 -18.11
C HIS A 36 16.27 0.90 -17.32
N PRO A 37 16.90 1.98 -17.83
CA PRO A 37 17.08 3.23 -17.09
C PRO A 37 15.83 4.12 -17.06
N THR A 38 14.65 3.54 -16.82
CA THR A 38 13.38 4.29 -16.74
C THR A 38 13.16 4.87 -15.35
N SER A 39 12.35 5.93 -15.25
CA SER A 39 11.97 6.50 -13.94
C SER A 39 11.25 5.47 -13.07
N LEU A 40 10.34 4.68 -13.65
CA LEU A 40 9.64 3.60 -12.94
C LEU A 40 10.65 2.59 -12.35
N MET A 41 11.62 2.14 -13.16
CA MET A 41 12.64 1.20 -12.71
C MET A 41 13.48 1.75 -11.55
N ARG A 42 13.84 3.03 -11.58
CA ARG A 42 14.59 3.66 -10.47
C ARG A 42 13.80 3.61 -9.16
N TYR A 43 12.50 3.86 -9.19
CA TYR A 43 11.64 3.81 -7.99
C TYR A 43 11.40 2.37 -7.53
N GLN A 44 11.18 1.42 -8.45
CA GLN A 44 11.08 0.00 -8.12
C GLN A 44 12.37 -0.53 -7.46
N VAL A 45 13.55 -0.16 -7.99
CA VAL A 45 14.84 -0.49 -7.37
C VAL A 45 15.00 0.21 -6.02
N GLY A 46 14.56 1.46 -5.89
CA GLY A 46 14.54 2.17 -4.61
C GLY A 46 13.70 1.45 -3.54
N ARG A 47 12.54 0.94 -3.93
CA ARG A 47 11.69 0.13 -3.06
C ARG A 47 12.32 -1.23 -2.74
N ALA A 48 12.94 -1.89 -3.71
CA ALA A 48 13.73 -3.09 -3.45
C ALA A 48 14.90 -2.83 -2.48
N CYS A 49 15.53 -1.65 -2.52
CA CYS A 49 16.54 -1.25 -1.54
C CYS A 49 15.94 -1.09 -0.14
N ALA A 50 14.73 -0.54 -0.01
CA ALA A 50 14.00 -0.47 1.26
C ALA A 50 13.61 -1.86 1.81
N VAL A 51 13.41 -2.84 0.93
CA VAL A 51 13.19 -4.24 1.33
C VAL A 51 14.51 -4.97 1.65
N GLY A 52 15.61 -4.60 1.00
CA GLY A 52 16.92 -5.25 1.18
C GLY A 52 17.83 -4.59 2.23
N GLY A 53 17.51 -3.39 2.71
CA GLY A 53 18.42 -2.57 3.53
C GLY A 53 19.60 -1.99 2.76
N TYR A 54 19.50 -1.85 1.44
CA TYR A 54 20.61 -1.45 0.56
C TYR A 54 20.79 0.07 0.53
N THR A 55 21.23 0.63 1.65
CA THR A 55 21.31 2.08 1.88
C THR A 55 22.23 2.79 0.88
N GLU A 56 23.39 2.21 0.57
CA GLU A 56 24.36 2.79 -0.37
C GLU A 56 23.75 2.94 -1.78
N LEU A 57 23.20 1.85 -2.32
CA LEU A 57 22.51 1.87 -3.60
C LEU A 57 21.30 2.82 -3.59
N TYR A 58 20.54 2.87 -2.49
CA TYR A 58 19.42 3.80 -2.36
C TYR A 58 19.85 5.26 -2.51
N GLN A 59 20.98 5.64 -1.89
CA GLN A 59 21.53 6.99 -2.00
C GLN A 59 22.03 7.30 -3.43
N GLU A 60 22.63 6.33 -4.13
CA GLU A 60 23.06 6.48 -5.53
C GLU A 60 21.88 6.79 -6.48
N LEU A 61 20.67 6.34 -6.14
CA LEU A 61 19.48 6.56 -6.97
C LEU A 61 18.95 8.00 -6.92
N ASP A 62 19.36 8.81 -5.94
CA ASP A 62 18.95 10.22 -5.80
C ASP A 62 17.43 10.42 -6.00
N LEU A 63 16.63 9.58 -5.34
CA LEU A 63 15.17 9.61 -5.46
C LEU A 63 14.58 10.74 -4.62
N ARG A 64 13.43 11.27 -5.06
CA ARG A 64 12.60 12.08 -4.18
C ARG A 64 12.15 11.23 -2.98
N PRO A 65 12.05 11.82 -1.77
CA PRO A 65 11.61 11.12 -0.57
C PRO A 65 10.15 10.68 -0.71
N ASP A 66 9.96 9.46 -1.17
CA ASP A 66 8.66 8.88 -1.52
C ASP A 66 8.03 8.16 -0.33
N ALA A 67 6.72 8.36 -0.13
CA ALA A 67 5.99 7.76 0.97
C ALA A 67 5.95 6.22 0.89
N ALA A 68 5.86 5.63 -0.31
CA ALA A 68 5.81 4.18 -0.46
C ALA A 68 7.15 3.53 -0.06
N ILE A 69 8.26 4.15 -0.43
CA ILE A 69 9.60 3.71 0.00
C ILE A 69 9.74 3.81 1.53
N ALA A 70 9.23 4.87 2.16
CA ALA A 70 9.24 4.99 3.62
C ALA A 70 8.35 3.93 4.30
N GLU A 71 7.16 3.65 3.77
CA GLU A 71 6.29 2.59 4.29
C GLU A 71 6.98 1.21 4.20
N GLU A 72 7.62 0.92 3.06
CA GLU A 72 8.37 -0.31 2.83
C GLU A 72 9.60 -0.43 3.76
N ALA A 73 10.38 0.65 3.91
CA ALA A 73 11.54 0.67 4.80
C ALA A 73 11.15 0.47 6.26
N ARG A 74 9.98 0.99 6.66
CA ARG A 74 9.41 0.79 7.99
C ARG A 74 9.01 -0.66 8.24
N ASP A 75 8.40 -1.30 7.24
CA ASP A 75 8.00 -2.71 7.30
C ASP A 75 9.21 -3.62 7.55
N ASN A 76 10.37 -3.23 7.04
CA ASN A 76 11.61 -3.98 7.14
C ASN A 76 12.60 -3.43 8.19
N LEU A 77 12.09 -2.79 9.25
CA LEU A 77 12.92 -2.42 10.41
C LEU A 77 13.34 -3.67 11.22
N PRO A 78 14.54 -3.68 11.82
CA PRO A 78 15.52 -2.58 11.89
C PRO A 78 16.46 -2.51 10.67
N THR A 79 16.43 -3.50 9.78
CA THR A 79 17.36 -3.64 8.63
C THR A 79 17.41 -2.39 7.77
N SER A 80 16.26 -1.76 7.53
CA SER A 80 16.14 -0.59 6.64
C SER A 80 16.00 0.74 7.37
N LYS A 81 16.47 0.81 8.63
CA LYS A 81 16.41 2.01 9.47
C LYS A 81 17.05 3.22 8.80
N ALA A 82 18.22 3.06 8.18
CA ALA A 82 18.91 4.17 7.54
C ALA A 82 18.10 4.77 6.38
N ILE A 83 17.49 3.93 5.53
CA ILE A 83 16.61 4.38 4.43
C ILE A 83 15.36 5.07 5.01
N TYR A 84 14.72 4.46 6.02
CA TYR A 84 13.57 5.04 6.68
C TYR A 84 13.86 6.43 7.26
N ASP A 85 14.97 6.57 7.98
CA ASP A 85 15.39 7.84 8.58
C ASP A 85 15.75 8.89 7.52
N LEU A 86 16.38 8.50 6.42
CA LEU A 86 16.69 9.41 5.30
C LEU A 86 15.42 9.97 4.67
N VAL A 87 14.43 9.12 4.39
CA VAL A 87 13.18 9.55 3.75
C VAL A 87 12.33 10.35 4.72
N MET A 88 12.13 9.87 5.95
CA MET A 88 11.31 10.55 6.96
C MET A 88 11.96 11.80 7.53
N GLY A 89 13.29 11.94 7.44
CA GLY A 89 14.02 13.15 7.81
C GLY A 89 13.95 14.27 6.77
N ALA A 90 13.40 14.00 5.58
CA ALA A 90 13.23 15.02 4.56
C ALA A 90 12.17 16.07 4.96
N PRO A 91 12.29 17.34 4.50
CA PRO A 91 11.34 18.40 4.83
C PRO A 91 9.90 18.11 4.40
N SER A 92 9.72 17.31 3.34
CA SER A 92 8.42 16.94 2.79
C SER A 92 8.52 15.61 2.06
N LEU A 93 7.48 14.78 2.20
CA LEU A 93 7.34 13.54 1.45
C LEU A 93 6.58 13.78 0.16
N TYR A 94 6.84 12.91 -0.81
CA TYR A 94 6.15 12.88 -2.09
C TYR A 94 5.29 11.62 -2.21
N ARG A 95 4.17 11.73 -2.93
CA ARG A 95 3.43 10.56 -3.43
C ARG A 95 3.86 10.31 -4.88
N VAL A 96 4.90 9.50 -5.07
CA VAL A 96 5.44 9.16 -6.39
C VAL A 96 4.92 7.83 -6.88
N MET A 97 5.07 6.76 -6.10
CA MET A 97 4.58 5.44 -6.49
C MET A 97 3.07 5.32 -6.27
N ASP A 98 2.39 4.59 -7.17
CA ASP A 98 0.96 4.29 -7.09
C ASP A 98 0.71 2.79 -7.26
N ASP A 99 0.57 2.09 -6.13
CA ASP A 99 0.32 0.65 -6.11
C ASP A 99 -1.08 0.27 -6.58
N TYR A 100 -2.04 1.22 -6.60
CA TYR A 100 -3.39 0.94 -7.10
C TYR A 100 -3.42 0.79 -8.62
N ASN A 101 -2.46 1.41 -9.31
CA ASN A 101 -2.37 1.42 -10.78
C ASN A 101 -1.01 0.94 -11.29
N THR A 102 -0.18 0.38 -10.40
CA THR A 102 1.16 -0.18 -10.70
C THR A 102 2.05 0.75 -11.52
N CYS A 103 2.06 2.03 -11.15
CA CYS A 103 2.77 3.07 -11.90
C CYS A 103 3.43 4.12 -10.99
N ILE A 104 3.99 5.17 -11.60
CA ILE A 104 4.43 6.37 -10.90
C ILE A 104 3.63 7.58 -11.39
N PHE A 105 3.36 8.54 -10.50
CA PHE A 105 2.78 9.82 -10.88
C PHE A 105 3.82 10.69 -11.60
N GLU A 106 3.48 11.17 -12.80
CA GLU A 106 4.34 12.11 -13.55
C GLU A 106 4.57 13.42 -12.78
N ASN A 107 3.54 13.90 -12.08
CA ASN A 107 3.58 15.08 -11.22
C ASN A 107 3.26 14.66 -9.79
N PRO A 108 4.26 14.21 -9.00
CA PRO A 108 4.02 13.68 -7.67
C PRO A 108 3.59 14.78 -6.70
N GLU A 109 2.57 14.48 -5.89
CA GLU A 109 2.05 15.41 -4.88
C GLU A 109 3.06 15.62 -3.75
N LEU A 110 3.27 16.89 -3.38
CA LEU A 110 4.10 17.28 -2.24
C LEU A 110 3.28 17.26 -0.95
N GLY A 111 3.90 16.88 0.17
CA GLY A 111 3.27 16.90 1.49
C GLY A 111 2.52 15.60 1.80
N ALA A 112 2.88 14.51 1.12
CA ALA A 112 2.35 13.19 1.39
C ALA A 112 2.62 12.76 2.85
N SER A 113 1.88 11.76 3.28
CA SER A 113 2.07 11.11 4.58
C SER A 113 2.00 9.61 4.39
N LEU A 114 2.69 8.85 5.24
CA LEU A 114 2.44 7.42 5.38
C LEU A 114 0.94 7.21 5.68
N ASN A 115 0.21 6.63 4.75
CA ASN A 115 -1.25 6.53 4.77
C ASN A 115 -1.74 5.12 4.45
N GLY A 116 -0.86 4.11 4.37
CA GLY A 116 -1.25 2.73 4.06
C GLY A 116 -1.79 2.60 2.64
N ASP A 117 -1.30 3.44 1.72
CA ASP A 117 -1.57 3.37 0.28
C ASP A 117 -0.47 2.60 -0.46
N THR A 118 0.32 1.82 0.26
CA THR A 118 1.42 1.00 -0.24
C THR A 118 1.24 -0.44 0.20
N CYS A 119 1.37 -1.37 -0.75
CA CYS A 119 1.37 -2.80 -0.48
C CYS A 119 2.78 -3.24 -0.07
N VAL A 120 3.11 -3.09 1.22
CA VAL A 120 4.44 -3.45 1.75
C VAL A 120 4.66 -4.96 1.77
N ARG A 121 5.91 -5.41 1.82
CA ARG A 121 6.31 -6.82 1.68
C ARG A 121 5.57 -7.75 2.65
N SER A 122 5.43 -7.39 3.92
CA SER A 122 4.72 -8.23 4.90
C SER A 122 3.24 -8.46 4.55
N THR A 123 2.64 -7.58 3.75
CA THR A 123 1.25 -7.74 3.28
C THR A 123 1.13 -8.70 2.10
N LEU A 124 2.22 -8.93 1.34
CA LEU A 124 2.23 -9.87 0.19
C LEU A 124 2.13 -11.34 0.62
N ASP A 125 2.50 -11.64 1.86
CA ASP A 125 2.31 -12.97 2.44
C ASP A 125 0.84 -13.24 2.80
N GLN A 126 0.00 -12.20 2.86
CA GLN A 126 -1.41 -12.31 3.21
C GLN A 126 -2.27 -12.66 1.99
N ARG A 127 -2.35 -13.97 1.70
CA ARG A 127 -3.10 -14.48 0.56
C ARG A 127 -4.61 -14.56 0.82
N GLN A 128 -5.40 -14.46 -0.25
CA GLN A 128 -6.83 -14.75 -0.26
C GLN A 128 -7.11 -16.16 -0.78
N PRO A 129 -8.12 -16.86 -0.24
CA PRO A 129 -8.41 -18.23 -0.62
C PRO A 129 -8.94 -18.31 -2.06
N VAL A 130 -8.60 -19.40 -2.74
CA VAL A 130 -9.21 -19.73 -4.04
C VAL A 130 -10.68 -20.13 -3.79
N ASN A 131 -11.62 -19.24 -4.14
CA ASN A 131 -13.06 -19.41 -3.93
C ASN A 131 -13.83 -19.05 -5.21
N HIS A 132 -15.07 -19.52 -5.36
CA HIS A 132 -15.95 -19.18 -6.49
C HIS A 132 -16.37 -17.70 -6.49
N ALA A 133 -16.36 -17.05 -5.32
CA ALA A 133 -16.64 -15.62 -5.18
C ALA A 133 -15.33 -14.83 -4.96
N LEU A 134 -14.54 -14.68 -6.02
CA LEU A 134 -13.31 -13.87 -6.00
C LEU A 134 -13.67 -12.38 -6.03
N PHE A 135 -13.06 -11.62 -5.12
CA PHE A 135 -13.07 -10.17 -5.16
C PHE A 135 -11.68 -9.68 -5.52
N PRO A 136 -11.56 -8.69 -6.44
CA PRO A 136 -10.27 -8.09 -6.73
C PRO A 136 -9.67 -7.49 -5.45
N PRO A 137 -8.41 -7.79 -5.11
CA PRO A 137 -7.75 -7.14 -3.99
C PRO A 137 -7.56 -5.64 -4.30
N PRO A 138 -7.46 -4.78 -3.28
CA PRO A 138 -7.16 -3.35 -3.50
C PRO A 138 -5.84 -3.11 -4.23
N PHE A 139 -4.87 -4.01 -4.03
CA PHE A 139 -3.55 -4.00 -4.67
C PHE A 139 -3.30 -5.36 -5.32
N ASP A 140 -2.72 -5.36 -6.51
CA ASP A 140 -2.27 -6.56 -7.21
C ASP A 140 -0.85 -6.36 -7.76
N ILE A 141 0.06 -5.93 -6.88
CA ILE A 141 1.43 -5.58 -7.29
C ILE A 141 2.26 -6.80 -7.71
N THR A 142 1.82 -8.01 -7.33
CA THR A 142 2.40 -9.31 -7.72
C THR A 142 1.72 -9.93 -8.94
N GLU A 143 0.67 -9.30 -9.48
CA GLU A 143 -0.03 -9.71 -10.71
C GLU A 143 -0.62 -11.14 -10.63
N ASP A 144 -0.93 -11.60 -9.42
CA ASP A 144 -1.42 -12.95 -9.10
C ASP A 144 -2.72 -12.93 -8.27
N TRP A 145 -3.32 -11.75 -8.14
CA TRP A 145 -4.51 -11.47 -7.33
C TRP A 145 -4.35 -11.84 -5.86
N CYS A 146 -3.12 -12.00 -5.37
CA CYS A 146 -2.83 -12.47 -4.02
C CYS A 146 -3.50 -13.82 -3.70
N LEU A 147 -3.74 -14.69 -4.68
CA LEU A 147 -4.38 -15.99 -4.47
C LEU A 147 -3.43 -16.97 -3.76
N GLY A 148 -3.96 -17.79 -2.86
CA GLY A 148 -3.21 -18.83 -2.15
C GLY A 148 -4.11 -19.98 -1.67
N ALA A 149 -3.56 -21.19 -1.63
CA ALA A 149 -4.31 -22.39 -1.20
C ALA A 149 -4.72 -22.33 0.29
N ASP A 150 -3.90 -21.66 1.09
CA ASP A 150 -4.03 -21.44 2.53
C ASP A 150 -4.43 -19.99 2.87
N GLY A 151 -4.92 -19.23 1.88
CA GLY A 151 -5.35 -17.85 2.06
C GLY A 151 -6.52 -17.72 3.04
N GLN A 152 -6.59 -16.57 3.72
CA GLN A 152 -7.65 -16.25 4.69
C GLN A 152 -8.45 -15.04 4.23
N ARG A 153 -9.76 -15.08 4.46
CA ARG A 153 -10.63 -13.93 4.20
C ARG A 153 -10.34 -12.83 5.21
N LEU A 154 -10.57 -11.57 4.84
CA LEU A 154 -10.34 -10.42 5.71
C LEU A 154 -11.07 -10.56 7.06
N GLU A 155 -12.32 -11.03 7.03
CA GLU A 155 -13.16 -11.28 8.20
C GLU A 155 -12.64 -12.36 9.17
N GLU A 156 -11.71 -13.21 8.70
CA GLU A 156 -11.10 -14.28 9.49
C GLU A 156 -9.77 -13.84 10.12
N ARG A 157 -9.20 -12.71 9.66
CA ARG A 157 -7.90 -12.21 10.13
C ARG A 157 -8.07 -11.55 11.51
N PRO A 158 -7.20 -11.87 12.48
CA PRO A 158 -7.25 -11.23 13.79
C PRO A 158 -6.87 -9.74 13.67
N ILE A 159 -7.62 -8.87 14.35
CA ILE A 159 -7.31 -7.45 14.43
C ILE A 159 -6.19 -7.24 15.46
N PRO A 160 -5.02 -6.70 15.07
CA PRO A 160 -3.96 -6.38 16.03
C PRO A 160 -4.42 -5.37 17.08
N LYS A 161 -3.89 -5.48 18.31
CA LYS A 161 -4.23 -4.55 19.41
C LYS A 161 -3.92 -3.10 19.08
N ASP A 162 -2.82 -2.86 18.37
CA ASP A 162 -2.40 -1.51 17.98
C ASP A 162 -3.39 -0.88 16.98
N THR A 163 -3.96 -1.70 16.09
CA THR A 163 -5.03 -1.28 15.17
C THR A 163 -6.30 -0.89 15.91
N LEU A 164 -6.63 -1.57 17.02
CA LEU A 164 -7.81 -1.26 17.82
C LEU A 164 -7.78 0.18 18.33
N ASN A 165 -6.63 0.66 18.80
CA ASN A 165 -6.47 2.04 19.28
C ASN A 165 -6.74 3.06 18.17
N LEU A 166 -6.35 2.72 16.94
CA LEU A 166 -6.63 3.51 15.74
C LEU A 166 -8.09 3.46 15.30
N LEU A 167 -9.02 2.79 15.99
CA LEU A 167 -10.45 2.87 15.68
C LEU A 167 -11.13 4.05 16.36
N TYR A 168 -10.66 4.45 17.54
CA TYR A 168 -11.33 5.46 18.38
C TYR A 168 -10.48 6.69 18.70
N LEU A 169 -9.14 6.60 18.66
CA LEU A 169 -8.26 7.76 18.83
C LEU A 169 -8.14 8.59 17.54
N PRO A 170 -7.75 9.87 17.59
CA PRO A 170 -7.40 10.63 16.39
C PRO A 170 -6.32 9.92 15.57
N LEU A 171 -6.51 9.82 14.26
CA LEU A 171 -5.54 9.16 13.39
C LEU A 171 -4.25 10.01 13.35
N PRO A 172 -3.05 9.44 13.62
CA PRO A 172 -1.78 10.17 13.56
C PRO A 172 -1.49 10.60 12.13
N ARG A 173 -0.76 11.70 11.88
CA ARG A 173 -0.43 12.16 10.51
C ARG A 173 0.19 11.06 9.64
N HIS A 174 1.16 10.34 10.20
CA HIS A 174 1.73 9.15 9.57
C HIS A 174 1.11 7.92 10.22
N LEU A 175 0.25 7.22 9.48
CA LEU A 175 -0.33 5.96 9.95
C LEU A 175 0.77 4.91 10.09
N PRO A 176 0.77 4.10 11.16
CA PRO A 176 1.66 2.94 11.27
C PRO A 176 1.35 1.90 10.18
N THR A 177 2.18 0.87 10.03
CA THR A 177 1.86 -0.24 9.12
C THR A 177 0.65 -0.97 9.69
N VAL A 178 -0.48 -0.87 8.97
CA VAL A 178 -1.76 -1.37 9.44
C VAL A 178 -2.62 -1.75 8.25
N ASP A 179 -3.45 -2.78 8.41
CA ASP A 179 -4.55 -3.02 7.49
C ASP A 179 -5.56 -1.88 7.61
N LYS A 180 -5.56 -1.00 6.62
CA LYS A 180 -6.39 0.20 6.62
C LYS A 180 -7.86 -0.09 6.35
N ASP A 181 -8.20 -1.27 5.82
CA ASP A 181 -9.58 -1.61 5.43
C ASP A 181 -10.51 -1.54 6.65
N ILE A 182 -10.08 -2.05 7.81
CA ILE A 182 -10.87 -1.96 9.04
C ILE A 182 -11.09 -0.51 9.50
N LEU A 183 -10.11 0.38 9.30
CA LEU A 183 -10.25 1.80 9.65
C LEU A 183 -11.31 2.47 8.78
N ILE A 184 -11.31 2.15 7.47
CA ILE A 184 -12.28 2.67 6.51
C ILE A 184 -13.69 2.11 6.79
N LEU A 185 -13.82 0.79 6.97
CA LEU A 185 -15.11 0.14 7.24
C LEU A 185 -15.74 0.66 8.53
N MET A 186 -14.97 0.81 9.61
CA MET A 186 -15.49 1.32 10.88
C MET A 186 -15.90 2.79 10.81
N ALA A 187 -15.12 3.63 10.11
CA ALA A 187 -15.48 5.03 9.89
C ALA A 187 -16.76 5.15 9.04
N ALA A 188 -16.86 4.37 7.96
CA ALA A 188 -18.05 4.31 7.12
C ALA A 188 -19.28 3.80 7.90
N PHE A 189 -19.14 2.71 8.66
CA PHE A 189 -20.22 2.09 9.42
C PHE A 189 -20.81 3.03 10.48
N THR A 190 -19.97 3.86 11.11
CA THR A 190 -20.37 4.83 12.13
C THR A 190 -20.83 6.17 11.56
N GLY A 191 -20.76 6.36 10.24
CA GLY A 191 -21.10 7.64 9.59
C GLY A 191 -20.08 8.76 9.87
N ASN A 192 -18.87 8.45 10.34
CA ASN A 192 -17.87 9.47 10.66
C ASN A 192 -17.15 9.93 9.39
N ILE A 193 -17.69 10.96 8.73
CA ILE A 193 -17.17 11.49 7.46
C ILE A 193 -15.73 11.97 7.59
N ASP A 194 -15.41 12.75 8.64
CA ASP A 194 -14.06 13.30 8.85
C ASP A 194 -13.01 12.19 8.96
N ARG A 195 -13.37 11.09 9.63
CA ARG A 195 -12.51 9.92 9.76
C ARG A 195 -12.48 9.07 8.49
N TYR A 196 -13.57 9.01 7.72
CA TYR A 196 -13.67 8.19 6.51
C TYR A 196 -12.89 8.79 5.34
N VAL A 197 -12.95 10.11 5.13
CA VAL A 197 -12.34 10.80 3.98
C VAL A 197 -10.83 10.60 3.92
N ARG A 198 -10.16 10.57 5.08
CA ARG A 198 -8.71 10.53 5.16
C ARG A 198 -8.08 9.19 4.70
N PRO A 199 -8.46 8.03 5.26
CA PRO A 199 -7.90 6.73 4.88
C PRO A 199 -8.50 6.17 3.58
N ARG A 200 -9.57 6.77 3.04
CA ARG A 200 -10.29 6.28 1.87
C ARG A 200 -9.37 5.96 0.69
N ARG A 201 -9.61 4.81 0.07
CA ARG A 201 -8.93 4.36 -1.16
C ARG A 201 -9.58 4.97 -2.42
N PRO A 202 -8.87 5.01 -3.56
CA PRO A 202 -9.44 5.49 -4.82
C PRO A 202 -10.65 4.68 -5.30
N ARG A 203 -10.65 3.36 -5.04
CA ARG A 203 -11.73 2.43 -5.40
C ARG A 203 -12.31 1.81 -4.15
N THR A 204 -13.62 1.58 -4.17
CA THR A 204 -14.30 0.91 -3.05
C THR A 204 -13.92 -0.56 -2.99
N PHE A 205 -13.79 -1.11 -1.80
CA PHE A 205 -13.51 -2.54 -1.59
C PHE A 205 -14.71 -3.26 -0.96
N ASN A 206 -14.59 -4.58 -0.81
CA ASN A 206 -15.68 -5.42 -0.35
C ASN A 206 -16.20 -4.99 1.03
N GLY A 207 -17.53 -4.89 1.17
CA GLY A 207 -18.20 -4.46 2.42
C GLY A 207 -18.30 -2.94 2.60
N GLU A 208 -17.49 -2.14 1.90
CA GLU A 208 -17.42 -0.70 2.12
C GLU A 208 -18.76 0.01 1.82
N MET A 209 -19.40 -0.33 0.70
CA MET A 209 -20.69 0.26 0.31
C MET A 209 -21.80 -0.03 1.32
N GLN A 210 -21.83 -1.24 1.87
CA GLN A 210 -22.80 -1.63 2.90
C GLN A 210 -22.59 -0.83 4.19
N CYS A 211 -21.33 -0.62 4.58
CA CYS A 211 -20.96 0.24 5.71
C CYS A 211 -21.35 1.69 5.47
N ILE A 212 -21.08 2.25 4.28
CA ILE A 212 -21.45 3.63 3.92
C ILE A 212 -22.97 3.82 4.00
N VAL A 213 -23.74 2.94 3.36
CA VAL A 213 -25.22 3.01 3.38
C VAL A 213 -25.74 2.98 4.81
N ARG A 214 -25.23 2.06 5.62
CA ARG A 214 -25.60 1.99 7.04
C ARG A 214 -25.24 3.27 7.78
N GLY A 215 -24.02 3.77 7.61
CA GLY A 215 -23.56 5.01 8.23
C GLY A 215 -24.48 6.18 7.92
N ILE A 216 -24.88 6.35 6.65
CA ILE A 216 -25.83 7.40 6.22
C ILE A 216 -27.17 7.27 6.95
N TYR A 217 -27.73 6.06 7.06
CA TYR A 217 -29.03 5.85 7.73
C TYR A 217 -28.98 6.01 9.25
N HIS A 218 -27.80 5.92 9.86
CA HIS A 218 -27.63 5.92 11.30
C HIS A 218 -26.77 7.08 11.83
N ASP A 219 -26.38 8.02 10.95
CA ASP A 219 -25.68 9.23 11.36
C ASP A 219 -26.61 10.12 12.20
N THR A 220 -26.15 10.45 13.40
CA THR A 220 -26.87 11.31 14.35
C THR A 220 -27.04 12.76 13.87
N PHE A 221 -26.28 13.20 12.87
CA PHE A 221 -26.39 14.54 12.28
C PHE A 221 -27.45 14.69 11.18
N LEU A 222 -28.05 13.59 10.72
CA LEU A 222 -29.21 13.61 9.83
C LEU A 222 -30.50 13.40 10.64
N PRO A 223 -31.13 14.46 11.18
CA PRO A 223 -32.39 14.31 11.90
C PRO A 223 -33.50 13.99 10.89
N GLY A 224 -34.09 12.80 11.03
CA GLY A 224 -35.38 12.47 10.43
C GLY A 224 -35.29 11.42 9.35
N GLY A 225 -35.92 10.27 9.62
CA GLY A 225 -36.11 9.22 8.64
C GLY A 225 -36.75 9.77 7.37
N VAL A 226 -36.01 9.66 6.27
CA VAL A 226 -36.64 9.64 4.95
C VAL A 226 -37.38 8.31 4.89
N MET A 227 -38.67 8.33 5.24
CA MET A 227 -39.60 7.29 4.80
C MET A 227 -39.53 7.27 3.28
N ILE A 228 -38.78 6.32 2.73
CA ILE A 228 -38.89 5.95 1.33
C ILE A 228 -40.29 5.36 1.18
N SER A 229 -41.21 6.20 0.69
CA SER A 229 -42.51 5.76 0.20
C SER A 229 -42.26 4.69 -0.84
N ARG A 230 -42.64 3.44 -0.53
CA ARG A 230 -42.78 2.39 -1.52
C ARG A 230 -43.90 2.81 -2.47
N ASN A 231 -43.56 3.11 -3.71
CA ASN A 231 -44.50 3.01 -4.83
C ASN A 231 -44.43 1.60 -5.41
#